data_AF-A0A1F2Y1B6-F1
#
_entry.id   AF-A0A1F2Y1B6-F1
#
_cell.length_a   1.000
_cell.length_b   1.000
_cell.length_c   1.000
_cell.angle_alpha   90.00
_cell.angle_beta   90.00
_cell.angle_gamma   90.00
#
_symmetry.space_group_name_H-M   'P 1'
#
loop_
_entity.id
_entity.type
_entity.pdbx_description
1 polymer ?
#
loop_
_entity_poly.entity_id
_entity_poly.type
_entity_poly.pdbx_seq_one_letter_code
_entity_poly.pdbx_strand_id
1 'polypeptide(L)'
;MTARSEAETATTRYTIAEASRLTGLSKRALARRIERGGLPAAKIGRFRYVEARDLAEAGLLNLATGQPPEWAKHKPPPETVARELVQTLVRQGIELHELQLAFGALSEESRRDDRELREEITRARAEREELRSALRDAETRIAELRRRIERMT
;
A
#
# COMPACT_ATOMS: atom_id res chain seq x y z
N MET A 1 -9.70 18.61 -26.77
CA MET A 1 -8.73 18.68 -27.87
C MET A 1 -7.35 18.09 -27.52
N THR A 2 -7.09 17.61 -26.29
CA THR A 2 -5.77 17.16 -25.81
C THR A 2 -5.40 15.71 -26.15
N ALA A 3 -6.33 14.76 -26.13
CA ALA A 3 -6.02 13.35 -26.37
C ALA A 3 -5.50 13.04 -27.79
N ARG A 4 -5.91 13.83 -28.80
CA ARG A 4 -5.46 13.66 -30.19
C ARG A 4 -4.02 14.17 -30.39
N SER A 5 -3.65 15.27 -29.72
CA SER A 5 -2.29 15.82 -29.77
C SER A 5 -1.30 15.02 -28.94
N GLU A 6 -1.74 14.39 -27.84
CA GLU A 6 -0.92 13.48 -27.04
C GLU A 6 -0.52 12.22 -27.83
N ALA A 7 -1.46 11.64 -28.57
CA ALA A 7 -1.18 10.46 -29.41
C ALA A 7 -0.18 10.79 -30.54
N GLU A 8 -0.34 11.94 -31.19
CA GLU A 8 0.60 12.42 -32.22
C GLU A 8 2.00 12.70 -31.63
N THR A 9 2.05 13.32 -30.45
CA THR A 9 3.32 13.60 -29.76
C THR A 9 4.01 12.32 -29.32
N ALA A 10 3.30 11.35 -28.76
CA ALA A 10 3.86 10.08 -28.25
C ALA A 10 4.63 9.28 -29.31
N THR A 11 4.17 9.32 -30.56
CA THR A 11 4.79 8.61 -31.70
C THR A 11 5.92 9.40 -32.37
N THR A 12 6.17 10.64 -31.95
CA THR A 12 7.21 11.49 -32.52
C THR A 12 8.58 10.98 -32.12
N ARG A 13 9.50 10.88 -33.09
CA ARG A 13 10.88 10.45 -32.88
C ARG A 13 11.82 11.64 -32.93
N TYR A 14 12.72 11.69 -31.95
CA TYR A 14 13.75 12.72 -31.87
C TYR A 14 15.13 12.09 -31.98
N THR A 15 16.01 12.72 -32.75
CA THR A 15 17.44 12.43 -32.66
C THR A 15 17.98 12.81 -31.28
N ILE A 16 19.12 12.25 -30.89
CA ILE A 16 19.80 12.65 -29.64
C ILE A 16 20.04 14.18 -29.58
N ALA A 17 20.31 14.81 -30.73
CA ALA A 17 20.52 16.25 -30.79
C ALA A 17 19.24 17.05 -30.55
N GLU A 18 18.10 16.59 -31.07
CA GLU A 18 16.79 17.20 -30.84
C GLU A 18 16.32 16.96 -29.41
N ALA A 19 16.42 15.73 -28.90
CA ALA A 19 16.12 15.41 -27.51
C ALA A 19 16.97 16.23 -26.54
N SER A 20 18.24 16.51 -26.87
CA SER A 20 19.12 17.37 -26.08
C SER A 20 18.61 18.81 -25.99
N ARG A 21 18.14 19.36 -27.11
CA ARG A 21 17.55 20.71 -27.13
C ARG A 21 16.20 20.75 -26.41
N LEU A 22 15.39 19.71 -26.59
CA LEU A 22 14.06 19.60 -26.02
C LEU A 22 14.12 19.47 -24.49
N THR A 23 14.97 18.58 -23.97
CA THR A 23 15.03 18.22 -22.54
C THR A 23 16.01 19.08 -21.73
N GLY A 24 16.83 19.90 -22.39
CA GLY A 24 17.91 20.65 -21.75
C GLY A 24 19.10 19.78 -21.27
N LEU A 25 19.06 18.46 -21.48
CA LEU A 25 20.18 17.58 -21.16
C LEU A 25 21.27 17.63 -22.23
N SER A 26 22.52 17.48 -21.81
CA SER A 26 23.62 17.33 -22.76
C SER A 26 23.48 16.06 -23.60
N LYS A 27 23.92 16.10 -24.86
CA LYS A 27 23.98 14.92 -25.75
C LYS A 27 24.70 13.73 -25.10
N ARG A 28 25.77 14.00 -24.32
CA ARG A 28 26.52 12.97 -23.59
C ARG A 28 25.71 12.36 -22.46
N ALA A 29 24.91 13.13 -21.73
CA ALA A 29 24.04 12.61 -20.68
C ALA A 29 22.95 11.68 -21.26
N LEU A 30 22.34 12.07 -22.38
CA LEU A 30 21.37 11.23 -23.10
C LEU A 30 22.03 9.96 -23.65
N ALA A 31 23.20 10.07 -24.29
CA ALA A 31 23.95 8.91 -24.79
C ALA A 31 24.27 7.90 -23.66
N ARG A 32 24.74 8.38 -22.50
CA ARG A 32 24.99 7.50 -21.34
C ARG A 32 23.73 6.82 -20.81
N ARG A 33 22.58 7.48 -20.81
CA ARG A 33 21.31 6.86 -20.40
C ARG A 33 20.91 5.74 -21.37
N ILE A 34 21.08 5.96 -22.67
CA ILE A 34 20.87 4.95 -23.70
C ILE A 34 21.82 3.77 -23.52
N GLU A 35 23.12 4.03 -23.31
CA GLU A 35 24.14 2.99 -23.11
C GLU A 35 23.89 2.14 -21.85
N ARG A 36 23.32 2.73 -20.79
CA ARG A 36 22.96 2.02 -19.55
C ARG A 36 21.60 1.33 -19.62
N GLY A 37 20.89 1.40 -20.75
CA GLY A 37 19.55 0.83 -20.90
C GLY A 37 18.44 1.61 -20.18
N GLY A 38 18.74 2.79 -19.63
CA GLY A 38 17.75 3.65 -18.95
C GLY A 38 16.97 4.57 -19.89
N LEU A 39 17.23 4.52 -21.20
CA LEU A 39 16.45 5.20 -22.22
C LEU A 39 16.48 4.38 -23.52
N PRO A 40 15.34 3.83 -23.97
CA PRO A 40 15.26 3.13 -25.25
C PRO A 40 15.66 4.03 -26.42
N ALA A 41 16.35 3.46 -27.42
CA ALA A 41 16.67 4.17 -28.65
C ALA A 41 16.76 3.21 -29.84
N ALA A 42 16.17 3.60 -30.96
CA ALA A 42 16.26 2.87 -32.22
C ALA A 42 17.37 3.46 -33.10
N LYS A 43 18.22 2.61 -33.69
CA LYS A 43 19.19 3.03 -34.71
C LYS A 43 18.54 2.96 -36.08
N ILE A 44 18.42 4.10 -36.75
CA ILE A 44 17.89 4.18 -38.12
C ILE A 44 18.98 4.83 -38.99
N GLY A 45 19.57 4.04 -39.88
CA GLY A 45 20.74 4.46 -40.66
C GLY A 45 21.94 4.82 -39.78
N ARG A 46 22.43 6.06 -39.91
CA ARG A 46 23.58 6.58 -39.13
C ARG A 46 23.19 7.24 -37.81
N PHE A 47 21.90 7.45 -37.54
CA PHE A 47 21.43 8.20 -36.38
C PHE A 47 20.70 7.30 -35.37
N ARG A 48 20.72 7.71 -34.10
CA ARG A 48 19.91 7.12 -33.03
C ARG A 48 18.74 8.04 -32.73
N TYR A 49 17.56 7.44 -32.65
CA TYR A 49 16.30 8.10 -32.39
C TYR A 49 15.70 7.58 -31.09
N VAL A 50 15.07 8.47 -30.34
CA VAL A 50 14.33 8.21 -29.10
C VAL A 50 12.89 8.64 -29.34
N GLU A 51 11.91 7.84 -28.92
CA GLU A 51 10.51 8.23 -29.03
C GLU A 51 10.13 9.21 -27.91
N ALA A 52 9.21 10.13 -28.20
CA ALA A 52 8.73 11.10 -27.21
C ALA A 52 8.14 10.41 -25.97
N ARG A 53 7.48 9.26 -26.19
CA ARG A 53 6.99 8.39 -25.12
C ARG A 53 8.10 7.92 -24.19
N ASP A 54 9.22 7.46 -24.74
CA ASP A 54 10.37 7.01 -23.94
C ASP A 54 10.98 8.16 -23.14
N LEU A 55 11.03 9.36 -23.72
CA LEU A 55 11.47 10.57 -23.00
C LEU A 55 10.53 10.91 -21.85
N ALA A 56 9.22 10.72 -22.04
CA ALA A 56 8.22 10.98 -21.00
C ALA A 56 8.23 9.94 -19.88
N GLU A 57 8.35 8.65 -20.21
CA GLU A 57 8.52 7.57 -19.23
C GLU A 57 9.80 7.77 -18.40
N ALA A 58 10.87 8.31 -19.01
CA ALA A 58 12.09 8.71 -18.31
C ALA A 58 11.96 10.04 -17.51
N GLY A 59 10.76 10.65 -17.47
CA GLY A 59 10.47 11.90 -16.78
C GLY A 59 11.10 13.13 -17.42
N LEU A 60 11.57 13.05 -18.67
CA LEU A 60 12.26 14.16 -19.34
C LEU A 60 11.35 15.04 -20.18
N LEU A 61 10.13 14.57 -20.45
CA LEU A 61 9.16 15.23 -21.33
C LEU A 61 7.74 15.06 -20.81
N ASN A 62 6.92 16.09 -20.93
CA ASN A 62 5.48 15.99 -20.72
C ASN A 62 4.80 15.83 -22.09
N LEU A 63 4.15 14.70 -22.33
CA LEU A 63 3.51 14.37 -23.62
C LEU A 63 2.35 15.31 -24.00
N ALA A 64 1.67 15.91 -23.02
CA ALA A 64 0.56 16.82 -23.28
C ALA A 64 1.02 18.18 -23.78
N THR A 65 2.22 18.61 -23.37
CA THR A 65 2.76 19.95 -23.69
C THR A 65 3.92 19.91 -24.67
N GLY A 66 4.54 18.74 -24.87
CA GLY A 66 5.78 18.61 -25.64
C GLY A 66 6.97 19.33 -25.01
N GLN A 67 6.86 19.77 -23.75
CA GLN A 67 7.90 20.50 -23.02
C GLN A 67 8.47 19.66 -21.86
N PRO A 68 9.69 19.97 -21.40
CA PRO A 68 10.18 19.40 -20.15
C PRO A 68 9.22 19.68 -19.00
N PRO A 69 9.05 18.74 -18.07
CA PRO A 69 8.22 18.98 -16.89
C PRO A 69 8.74 20.17 -16.07
N GLU A 70 7.83 20.90 -15.42
CA GLU A 70 8.13 22.16 -14.71
C GLU A 70 9.25 22.03 -13.67
N TRP A 71 9.37 20.87 -13.01
CA TRP A 71 10.45 20.61 -12.05
C TRP A 71 11.85 20.63 -12.69
N ALA A 72 11.98 20.42 -14.01
CA ALA A 72 13.26 20.49 -14.70
C ALA A 72 13.82 21.92 -14.73
N LYS A 73 12.96 22.95 -14.63
CA LYS A 73 13.35 24.36 -14.59
C LYS A 73 13.96 24.76 -13.24
N HIS A 74 13.61 24.03 -12.19
CA HIS A 74 14.04 24.32 -10.82
C HIS A 74 14.75 23.10 -10.26
N LYS A 75 16.07 23.04 -10.48
CA LYS A 75 16.90 22.03 -9.82
C LYS A 75 17.33 22.59 -8.46
N PRO A 76 16.70 22.17 -7.34
CA PRO A 76 17.14 22.60 -6.02
C PRO A 76 18.61 22.18 -5.81
N PRO A 77 19.37 22.94 -5.00
CA PRO A 77 20.72 22.56 -4.63
C PRO A 77 20.74 21.14 -4.03
N PRO A 78 21.71 20.28 -4.41
CA PRO A 78 21.80 18.92 -3.88
C PRO A 78 21.78 18.86 -2.35
N GLU A 79 22.37 19.85 -1.68
CA GLU A 79 22.45 19.96 -0.23
C GLU A 79 21.06 20.18 0.40
N THR A 80 20.19 20.94 -0.27
CA THR A 80 18.81 21.17 0.16
C THR A 80 18.00 19.88 0.07
N VAL A 81 18.11 19.18 -1.07
CA VAL A 81 17.43 17.88 -1.28
C VAL A 81 17.89 16.86 -0.25
N ALA A 82 19.20 16.76 0.01
CA ALA A 82 19.73 15.84 1.00
C ALA A 82 19.18 16.14 2.40
N ARG A 83 19.15 17.43 2.80
CA ARG A 83 18.60 17.84 4.09
C ARG A 83 17.12 17.50 4.24
N GLU A 84 16.31 17.80 3.23
CA GLU A 84 14.87 17.51 3.25
C GLU A 84 14.58 16.00 3.27
N LEU A 85 15.37 15.21 2.53
CA LEU A 85 15.28 13.75 2.56
C LEU A 85 15.61 13.20 3.94
N VAL A 86 16.71 13.66 4.56
CA VAL A 86 17.06 13.23 5.93
C VAL A 86 15.97 13.60 6.92
N GLN A 87 15.44 14.82 6.87
CA GLN A 87 14.35 15.24 7.76
C GLN A 87 13.09 14.40 7.57
N THR A 88 12.74 14.11 6.32
CA THR A 88 11.57 13.28 5.99
C THR A 88 11.75 11.85 6.48
N LEU A 89 12.92 11.25 6.25
CA LEU A 89 13.22 9.90 6.70
C LEU A 89 13.25 9.80 8.23
N VAL A 90 13.79 10.79 8.93
CA VAL A 90 13.75 10.85 10.40
C VAL A 90 12.31 10.93 10.89
N ARG A 91 11.48 11.80 10.32
CA ARG A 91 10.06 11.90 10.67
C ARG A 91 9.32 10.58 10.45
N GLN A 92 9.49 9.98 9.28
CA GLN A 92 8.89 8.67 8.95
C GLN A 92 9.36 7.56 9.89
N GLY A 93 10.62 7.58 10.31
CA GLY A 93 11.15 6.64 11.29
C GLY A 93 10.48 6.76 12.66
N ILE A 94 10.19 7.98 13.10
CA ILE A 94 9.46 8.24 14.36
C ILE A 94 8.02 7.74 14.24
N GLU A 95 7.32 8.11 13.17
CA GLU A 95 5.92 7.70 12.93
C GLU A 95 5.78 6.17 12.90
N LEU A 96 6.71 5.47 12.24
CA LEU A 96 6.71 4.00 12.20
C LEU A 96 6.93 3.39 13.59
N HIS A 97 7.82 3.99 14.39
CA HIS A 97 8.08 3.49 15.75
C HIS A 97 6.84 3.66 16.65
N GLU A 98 6.19 4.81 16.58
CA GLU A 98 4.94 5.06 17.32
C GLU A 98 3.84 4.07 16.91
N LEU A 99 3.72 3.80 15.61
CA LEU A 99 2.75 2.83 15.09
C LEU A 99 3.05 1.41 15.58
N GLN A 100 4.32 1.02 15.66
CA GLN A 100 4.72 -0.29 16.20
C GLN A 100 4.35 -0.42 17.68
N LEU A 101 4.56 0.62 18.48
CA LEU A 101 4.18 0.62 19.89
C LEU A 101 2.65 0.52 20.06
N ALA A 102 1.89 1.30 19.30
CA ALA A 102 0.43 1.28 19.32
C ALA A 102 -0.12 -0.11 18.91
N PHE A 103 0.43 -0.69 17.85
CA PHE A 103 0.05 -2.04 17.39
C PHE A 103 0.38 -3.11 18.43
N GLY A 104 1.54 -3.01 19.09
CA GLY A 104 1.91 -3.91 20.19
C GLY A 104 0.92 -3.84 21.35
N ALA A 105 0.55 -2.64 21.78
CA ALA A 105 -0.43 -2.43 22.85
C ALA A 105 -1.81 -3.00 22.49
N LEU A 106 -2.31 -2.71 21.28
CA LEU A 106 -3.59 -3.21 20.80
C LEU A 106 -3.61 -4.74 20.68
N SER A 107 -2.48 -5.34 20.27
CA SER A 107 -2.36 -6.79 20.17
C SER A 107 -2.43 -7.46 21.55
N GLU A 108 -1.81 -6.88 22.57
CA GLU A 108 -1.88 -7.39 23.93
C GLU A 108 -3.27 -7.24 24.55
N GLU A 109 -3.94 -6.12 24.28
CA GLU A 109 -5.33 -5.90 24.68
C GLU A 109 -6.26 -6.93 24.05
N SER A 110 -6.22 -7.09 22.73
CA SER A 110 -7.04 -8.10 22.03
C SER A 110 -6.79 -9.52 22.54
N ARG A 111 -5.53 -9.87 22.86
CA ARG A 111 -5.22 -11.18 23.47
C ARG A 111 -5.78 -11.33 24.88
N ARG A 112 -5.87 -10.25 25.65
CA ARG A 112 -6.48 -10.26 26.98
C ARG A 112 -7.99 -10.48 26.85
N ASP A 113 -8.64 -9.70 26.00
CA ASP A 113 -10.09 -9.80 25.77
C ASP A 113 -10.47 -11.20 25.28
N ASP A 114 -9.70 -11.77 24.35
CA ASP A 114 -9.91 -13.14 23.86
C ASP A 114 -9.81 -14.19 24.98
N ARG A 115 -8.91 -14.00 25.95
CA ARG A 115 -8.79 -14.91 27.10
C ARG A 115 -10.00 -14.76 28.02
N GLU A 116 -10.39 -13.53 28.33
CA GLU A 116 -11.54 -13.23 29.18
C GLU A 116 -12.84 -13.80 28.58
N LEU A 117 -13.07 -13.60 27.28
CA LEU A 117 -14.21 -14.17 26.56
C LEU A 117 -14.22 -15.71 26.61
N ARG A 118 -13.06 -16.36 26.45
CA ARG A 118 -12.97 -17.83 26.54
C ARG A 118 -13.29 -18.34 27.94
N GLU A 119 -12.85 -17.63 28.97
CA GLU A 119 -13.13 -17.96 30.35
C GLU A 119 -14.62 -17.76 30.68
N GLU A 120 -15.24 -16.68 30.20
CA GLU A 120 -16.68 -16.45 30.32
C GLU A 120 -17.50 -17.52 29.60
N ILE A 121 -17.15 -17.88 28.37
CA ILE A 121 -17.82 -18.94 27.63
C ILE A 121 -17.70 -20.27 28.36
N THR A 122 -16.54 -20.57 28.93
CA THR A 122 -16.32 -21.79 29.71
C THR A 122 -17.21 -21.81 30.97
N ARG A 123 -17.25 -20.69 31.71
CA ARG A 123 -18.10 -20.53 32.89
C ARG A 123 -19.59 -20.68 32.55
N ALA A 124 -20.07 -19.97 31.54
CA ALA A 124 -21.46 -20.03 31.10
C ALA A 124 -21.87 -21.45 30.64
N ARG A 125 -20.94 -22.20 30.01
CA ARG A 125 -21.19 -23.60 29.64
C ARG A 125 -21.32 -24.51 30.86
N ALA A 126 -20.46 -24.33 31.87
CA ALA A 126 -20.51 -25.10 33.10
C ALA A 126 -21.82 -24.82 33.86
N GLU A 127 -22.17 -23.56 34.06
CA GLU A 127 -23.43 -23.14 34.69
C GLU A 127 -24.65 -23.71 33.97
N ARG A 128 -24.66 -23.66 32.63
CA ARG A 128 -25.74 -24.22 31.82
C ARG A 128 -25.88 -25.74 32.01
N GLU A 129 -24.77 -26.46 32.12
CA GLU A 129 -24.82 -27.92 32.34
C GLU A 129 -25.31 -28.26 33.76
N GLU A 130 -24.88 -27.49 34.76
CA GLU A 130 -25.37 -27.63 36.14
C GLU A 130 -26.89 -27.38 36.21
N LEU A 131 -27.38 -26.30 35.60
CA LEU A 131 -28.82 -26.01 35.53
C LEU A 131 -29.60 -27.12 34.80
N ARG A 132 -29.02 -27.71 33.75
CA ARG A 132 -29.63 -28.86 33.06
C ARG A 132 -29.67 -30.12 33.91
N SER A 133 -28.64 -30.35 34.73
CA SER A 133 -28.66 -31.46 35.69
C SER A 133 -29.75 -31.24 36.74
N ALA A 134 -29.79 -30.05 37.34
CA ALA A 134 -30.80 -29.69 38.35
C ALA A 134 -32.23 -29.79 37.81
N LEU A 135 -32.46 -29.40 36.54
CA LEU A 135 -33.76 -29.55 35.88
C LEU A 135 -34.15 -31.03 35.75
N ARG A 136 -33.24 -31.90 35.29
CA ARG A 136 -33.48 -33.35 35.19
C ARG A 136 -33.81 -33.97 36.56
N ASP A 137 -33.09 -33.57 37.60
CA ASP A 137 -33.34 -34.02 38.97
C ASP A 137 -34.71 -33.53 39.50
N ALA A 138 -35.10 -32.30 39.16
CA ALA A 138 -36.41 -31.78 39.53
C ALA A 138 -37.55 -32.51 38.79
N GLU A 139 -37.39 -32.77 37.49
CA GLU A 139 -38.35 -33.53 36.68
C GLU A 139 -38.57 -34.95 37.20
N THR A 140 -37.48 -35.64 37.57
CA THR A 140 -37.56 -36.98 38.16
C THR A 140 -38.27 -36.98 39.51
N ARG A 141 -37.97 -36.02 40.40
CA ARG A 141 -38.69 -35.84 41.68
C ARG A 141 -40.18 -35.57 41.48
N ILE A 142 -40.54 -34.71 40.51
CA ILE A 142 -41.95 -34.44 40.18
C ILE A 142 -42.66 -35.71 39.71
N ALA A 143 -42.01 -36.49 38.84
CA ALA A 143 -42.58 -37.75 38.34
C ALA A 143 -42.79 -38.78 39.47
N GLU A 144 -41.84 -38.88 40.41
CA GLU A 144 -41.96 -39.75 41.57
C GLU A 144 -43.12 -39.34 42.49
N LEU A 145 -43.24 -38.04 42.78
CA LEU A 145 -44.35 -37.50 43.57
C LEU A 145 -45.70 -37.77 42.92
N ARG A 146 -45.82 -37.60 41.59
CA ARG A 146 -47.05 -37.94 40.85
C ARG A 146 -47.42 -39.41 40.99
N ARG A 147 -46.47 -40.33 40.79
CA ARG A 147 -46.69 -41.78 40.99
C ARG A 147 -47.04 -42.15 42.42
N ARG A 148 -46.58 -41.38 43.42
CA ARG A 148 -46.92 -41.61 44.82
C ARG A 148 -48.35 -41.16 45.12
N ILE A 149 -48.77 -40.01 44.58
CA ILE A 149 -50.14 -39.51 44.70
C ILE A 149 -51.12 -40.50 44.05
N GLU A 150 -50.85 -40.95 42.81
CA GLU A 150 -51.68 -41.93 42.09
C GLU A 150 -51.85 -43.26 42.84
N ARG A 151 -50.89 -43.66 43.68
CA ARG A 151 -50.97 -44.87 44.52
C ARG A 151 -51.77 -44.68 45.80
N MET A 152 -52.04 -43.44 46.21
CA MET A 152 -52.77 -43.11 47.44
C MET A 152 -54.24 -42.78 47.20
N THR A 153 -54.61 -42.45 45.98
CA THR A 153 -56.00 -42.31 45.48
C THR A 153 -56.52 -43.63 44.95
#